data_AF-A0A1J5SR02-F1
#
_entry.id   AF-A0A1J5SR02-F1
#
_cell.length_a   1.000
_cell.length_b   1.000
_cell.length_c   1.000
_cell.angle_alpha   90.00
_cell.angle_beta   90.00
_cell.angle_gamma   90.00
#
_symmetry.space_group_name_H-M   'P 1'
#
loop_
_entity.id
_entity.type
_entity.pdbx_description
1 polymer ?
#
loop_
_entity_poly.entity_id
_entity_poly.type
_entity_poly.pdbx_seq_one_letter_code
_entity_poly.pdbx_strand_id
1 'polypeptide(L)' 'MQLFGEIPVTEQDIELWLDNVPNLSQSKFRREAYRKAYRIEDKIRAAKHNRQWPIGENKP' A
#
# COMPACT_ATOMS: atom_id res chain seq x y z
N MET A 1 7.29 -19.92 13.33
CA MET A 1 8.43 -19.18 12.77
C MET A 1 8.06 -17.71 12.77
N GLN A 2 8.60 -16.93 13.70
CA GLN A 2 8.44 -15.47 13.71
C GLN A 2 9.49 -14.91 12.74
N LEU A 3 9.07 -14.38 11.59
CA LEU A 3 9.96 -13.62 10.70
C LEU A 3 10.24 -12.26 11.35
N PHE A 4 11.18 -12.26 12.30
CA PHE A 4 11.71 -11.08 12.95
C PHE A 4 12.33 -10.15 11.89
N GLY A 5 11.61 -9.10 11.50
CA GLY A 5 12.08 -8.09 10.55
C GLY A 5 11.17 -7.84 9.35
N GLU A 6 10.09 -8.61 9.17
CA GLU A 6 9.11 -8.24 8.15
C GLU A 6 8.34 -7.00 8.58
N ILE A 7 8.47 -5.93 7.80
CA ILE A 7 7.67 -4.73 8.00
C ILE A 7 6.21 -5.09 7.71
N PRO A 8 5.32 -4.99 8.71
CA PRO A 8 3.95 -5.43 8.56
C PRO A 8 3.22 -4.51 7.58
N VAL A 9 2.49 -5.13 6.67
CA VAL A 9 1.54 -4.45 5.78
C VAL A 9 0.15 -4.85 6.21
N THR A 10 -0.65 -3.88 6.59
CA THR A 10 -2.04 -4.07 7.03
C THR A 10 -3.00 -3.79 5.88
N GLU A 11 -4.24 -4.28 5.97
CA GLU A 11 -5.29 -3.94 5.00
C GLU A 11 -5.57 -2.42 4.98
N GLN A 12 -5.44 -1.73 6.11
CA GLN A 12 -5.54 -0.27 6.16
C GLN A 12 -4.45 0.42 5.33
N ASP A 13 -3.22 -0.11 5.34
CA ASP A 13 -2.15 0.43 4.51
C ASP A 13 -2.47 0.25 3.02
N ILE A 14 -3.04 -0.89 2.67
CA ILE A 14 -3.46 -1.21 1.32
C ILE A 14 -4.58 -0.28 0.86
N GLU A 15 -5.59 -0.06 1.70
CA GLU A 15 -6.68 0.88 1.42
C GLU A 15 -6.15 2.30 1.23
N LEU A 16 -5.29 2.77 2.13
CA LEU A 16 -4.66 4.09 2.05
C LEU A 16 -3.83 4.26 0.78
N TRP A 17 -3.07 3.24 0.36
CA TRP A 17 -2.35 3.27 -0.91
C TRP A 17 -3.33 3.45 -2.06
N LEU A 18 -4.36 2.61 -2.12
CA LEU A 18 -5.34 2.58 -3.20
C LEU A 18 -6.15 3.88 -3.28
N ASP A 19 -6.45 4.52 -2.15
CA ASP A 19 -7.13 5.82 -2.11
C ASP A 19 -6.25 6.97 -2.65
N ASN A 20 -4.91 6.83 -2.56
CA ASN A 20 -3.96 7.79 -3.12
C ASN A 20 -3.60 7.52 -4.59
N VAL A 21 -4.11 6.45 -5.21
CA VAL A 21 -3.87 6.19 -6.65
C VAL A 21 -4.84 7.06 -7.48
N PRO A 22 -4.34 8.06 -8.22
CA PRO A 22 -5.20 8.91 -9.03
C PRO A 22 -5.87 8.09 -10.13
N ASN A 23 -7.15 8.37 -10.39
CA ASN A 23 -7.96 7.69 -11.40
C ASN A 23 -8.19 6.18 -11.16
N LEU A 24 -7.88 5.66 -9.97
CA LEU A 24 -8.26 4.31 -9.63
C LEU A 24 -9.77 4.25 -9.36
N SER A 25 -10.44 3.36 -10.08
CA SER A 25 -11.87 3.10 -9.85
C SER A 25 -12.09 2.52 -8.44
N GLN A 26 -13.10 3.04 -7.76
CA GLN A 26 -13.53 2.61 -6.41
C GLN A 26 -14.19 1.22 -6.38
N SER A 27 -14.51 0.64 -7.54
CA SER A 27 -15.02 -0.74 -7.61
C SER A 27 -14.06 -1.76 -6.97
N LYS A 28 -14.57 -2.56 -6.04
CA LYS A 28 -13.82 -3.60 -5.30
C LYS A 28 -13.02 -4.52 -6.22
N PHE A 29 -13.62 -4.96 -7.34
CA PHE A 29 -12.95 -5.82 -8.31
C PHE A 29 -11.73 -5.16 -8.95
N ARG A 30 -11.84 -3.87 -9.33
CA ARG A 30 -10.72 -3.12 -9.92
C ARG A 30 -9.63 -2.83 -8.89
N ARG A 31 -10.00 -2.52 -7.65
CA ARG A 31 -9.05 -2.32 -6.53
C ARG A 31 -8.26 -3.60 -6.23
N GLU A 32 -8.94 -4.75 -6.20
CA GLU A 32 -8.27 -6.05 -5.97
C GLU A 32 -7.38 -6.46 -7.15
N ALA A 33 -7.84 -6.26 -8.38
CA ALA A 33 -7.03 -6.49 -9.58
C ALA A 33 -5.77 -5.62 -9.58
N TYR A 34 -5.89 -4.34 -9.19
CA TYR A 34 -4.76 -3.44 -9.04
C TYR A 34 -3.79 -3.89 -7.94
N ARG A 35 -4.31 -4.27 -6.76
CA ARG A 35 -3.50 -4.82 -5.64
C ARG A 35 -2.59 -5.96 -6.13
N LYS A 36 -3.18 -6.95 -6.83
CA LYS A 36 -2.47 -8.13 -7.32
C LYS A 36 -1.49 -7.78 -8.45
N ALA A 37 -1.93 -7.00 -9.44
CA ALA A 37 -1.12 -6.64 -10.60
C ALA A 37 0.13 -5.83 -10.22
N TYR A 38 -0.01 -4.92 -9.26
CA TYR A 38 1.07 -4.01 -8.86
C TYR A 38 1.83 -4.42 -7.62
N ARG A 39 1.50 -5.58 -7.02
CA ARG A 39 2.10 -6.10 -5.78
C ARG A 39 2.23 -5.01 -4.72
N ILE A 40 1.13 -4.33 -4.43
CA ILE A 40 1.13 -3.13 -3.58
C ILE A 40 1.70 -3.43 -2.19
N GLU A 41 1.55 -4.64 -1.68
CA GLU A 41 2.10 -5.06 -0.39
C GLU A 41 3.63 -4.94 -0.36
N ASP A 42 4.32 -5.38 -1.42
CA ASP A 42 5.78 -5.22 -1.53
C ASP A 42 6.19 -3.75 -1.61
N LYS A 43 5.40 -2.93 -2.31
CA LYS A 43 5.65 -1.49 -2.43
C LYS A 43 5.44 -0.75 -1.11
N ILE A 44 4.38 -1.08 -0.36
CA ILE A 44 4.14 -0.55 0.98
C ILE A 44 5.28 -0.96 1.90
N ARG A 45 5.70 -2.23 1.85
CA ARG A 45 6.82 -2.73 2.66
C ARG A 45 8.11 -1.96 2.37
N ALA A 46 8.43 -1.75 1.09
CA ALA A 46 9.57 -0.95 0.68
C ALA A 46 9.46 0.53 1.11
N ALA A 47 8.28 1.13 0.96
CA ALA A 47 8.03 2.51 1.38
C ALA A 47 8.21 2.68 2.90
N LYS A 48 7.65 1.76 3.71
CA LYS A 48 7.83 1.75 5.17
C LYS A 48 9.29 1.54 5.56
N HIS A 49 10.01 0.65 4.87
CA HIS A 49 11.45 0.42 5.09
C HIS A 49 12.24 1.71 4.87
N ASN A 50 11.93 2.43 3.79
CA ASN A 50 12.60 3.66 3.40
C ASN A 50 12.06 4.90 4.11
N ARG A 51 11.14 4.76 5.09
CA ARG A 51 10.47 5.87 5.81
C ARG A 51 9.75 6.86 4.89
N GLN A 52 9.22 6.35 3.77
CA GLN A 52 8.45 7.09 2.76
C GLN A 52 6.95 6.76 2.81
N TRP A 53 6.51 6.10 3.88
CA TRP A 53 5.12 5.71 4.12
C TRP A 53 4.52 6.56 5.25
N PRO A 54 3.26 7.02 5.13
CA PRO A 54 2.36 6.89 3.99
C PRO A 54 2.70 7.84 2.82
N ILE A 55 2.40 7.38 1.60
CA ILE A 55 2.42 8.20 0.38
C ILE A 55 1.34 9.28 0.49
N GLY A 56 1.70 10.46 0.97
CA GLY A 56 0.78 11.59 1.09
C GLY A 56 1.00 12.52 2.30
N GLU A 57 1.90 12.19 3.23
CA GLU A 57 2.18 13.05 4.41
C GLU A 57 3.04 14.30 4.12
N ASN A 58 3.10 14.75 2.88
CA ASN A 58 3.42 16.15 2.55
C ASN A 58 2.10 16.86 2.18
N LYS A 59 1.20 17.01 3.16
CA LYS A 59 0.23 18.11 3.14
C LYS A 59 0.77 19.19 4.08
N PRO A 60 1.08 20.40 3.59
CA PRO A 60 1.41 21.53 4.46
C PRO A 60 0.26 21.86 5.42
#